data_AF-A0A959XZR8-F1
#
_entry.id   AF-A0A959XZR8-F1
#
_cell.length_a   1.000
_cell.length_b   1.000
_cell.length_c   1.000
_cell.angle_alpha   90.00
_cell.angle_beta   90.00
_cell.angle_gamma   90.00
#
_symmetry.space_group_name_H-M   'P 1'
#
loop_
_entity.id
_entity.type
_entity.pdbx_description
1 polymer ?
#
loop_
_entity_poly.entity_id
_entity_poly.type
_entity_poly.pdbx_seq_one_letter_code
_entity_poly.pdbx_strand_id
1 'polypeptide(L)'
;MFSRIGPPAFKHDLGNTIQLCESLDNPHQKFKSIHIAGTNGKGSVSHMLAAILQTAGYKTGLYTSPHLKDFRERIRVNGKMISEADVIDFTEMIKSQIEKISPSFFEVTVAMAFHHFAKEEVDVAIIETGLGGRLDSTNVIKPELSIITNIGMDHMNMLGDTLEKIAVEKAGIIKEGVPVIIGELQPEVQQVFEDTAATKKAPISFASEQRKVLQYKWDKNLLQIETEDLYRNKNTWQLDLPGIYQTKNLLTILEACSQLQHLGWNITEQHIGEALSQVKKLTGLHGRWEIIHNSPLIVLDVAHNVDGIKQLTQQIEMTPHQQLHIVLGMVKDKDVDEALKLLP
;
A
#
# COMPACT_ATOMS: atom_id res chain seq x y z
N MET A 1 2.66 18.91 20.00
CA MET A 1 3.31 17.80 20.73
C MET A 1 3.06 16.55 19.89
N PHE A 2 4.06 16.08 19.13
CA PHE A 2 3.96 14.79 18.43
C PHE A 2 3.69 13.70 19.48
N SER A 3 2.73 12.82 19.22
CA SER A 3 2.34 11.72 20.12
C SER A 3 3.57 11.06 20.75
N ARG A 4 3.73 11.20 22.07
CA ARG A 4 4.82 10.58 22.85
C ARG A 4 4.55 9.12 23.22
N ILE A 5 3.43 8.58 22.75
CA ILE A 5 2.99 7.22 23.07
C ILE A 5 3.32 6.38 21.85
N GLY A 6 4.37 5.55 21.95
CA GLY A 6 4.79 4.61 20.91
C GLY A 6 3.83 3.41 20.79
N PRO A 7 4.30 2.16 20.93
CA PRO A 7 3.45 0.95 20.89
C PRO A 7 2.15 0.98 21.72
N PRO A 8 2.04 1.68 22.88
CA PRO A 8 0.79 1.75 23.64
C PRO A 8 -0.34 2.57 22.98
N ALA A 9 -0.11 3.17 21.81
CA ALA A 9 -1.15 3.86 21.04
C ALA A 9 -2.04 2.90 20.22
N PHE A 10 -1.66 1.61 20.13
CA PHE A 10 -2.48 0.58 19.50
C PHE A 10 -3.63 0.19 20.43
N LYS A 11 -4.83 0.71 20.12
CA LYS A 11 -6.05 0.40 20.86
C LYS A 11 -6.71 -0.86 20.28
N HIS A 12 -7.47 -1.57 21.12
CA HIS A 12 -8.07 -2.86 20.81
C HIS A 12 -9.40 -2.77 20.02
N ASP A 13 -9.82 -1.59 19.59
CA ASP A 13 -11.07 -1.36 18.87
C ASP A 13 -10.98 -0.16 17.91
N LEU A 14 -12.03 0.03 17.10
CA LEU A 14 -12.17 1.15 16.15
C LEU A 14 -12.97 2.33 16.72
N GLY A 15 -13.26 2.33 18.02
CA GLY A 15 -14.26 3.20 18.65
C GLY A 15 -13.97 4.69 18.51
N ASN A 16 -12.71 5.13 18.65
CA ASN A 16 -12.38 6.54 18.46
C ASN A 16 -12.49 6.96 17.00
N THR A 17 -12.10 6.09 16.07
CA THR A 17 -12.16 6.42 14.64
C THR A 17 -13.61 6.55 14.18
N ILE A 18 -14.48 5.66 14.67
CA ILE A 18 -15.92 5.75 14.45
C ILE A 18 -16.47 7.07 15.02
N GLN A 19 -16.19 7.39 16.28
CA GLN A 19 -16.65 8.65 16.90
C GLN A 19 -16.13 9.90 16.18
N LEU A 20 -14.88 9.89 15.73
CA LEU A 20 -14.32 10.98 14.91
C LEU A 20 -15.07 11.10 13.59
N CYS A 21 -15.29 9.99 12.88
CA CYS A 21 -16.03 9.98 11.62
C CYS A 21 -17.47 10.47 11.80
N GLU A 22 -18.17 10.03 12.85
CA GLU A 22 -19.53 10.47 13.16
C GLU A 22 -19.58 12.00 13.39
N SER A 23 -18.59 12.54 14.11
CA SER A 23 -18.49 13.99 14.34
C SER A 23 -18.21 14.80 13.08
N LEU A 24 -17.74 14.15 12.01
CA LEU A 24 -17.42 14.73 10.71
C LEU A 24 -18.49 14.42 9.65
N ASP A 25 -19.68 13.97 10.07
CA ASP A 25 -20.77 13.55 9.19
C ASP A 25 -20.36 12.41 8.24
N ASN A 26 -19.71 11.39 8.83
CA ASN A 26 -19.31 10.13 8.20
C ASN A 26 -18.66 10.29 6.81
N PRO A 27 -17.55 11.03 6.70
CA PRO A 27 -16.98 11.41 5.41
C PRO A 27 -16.52 10.19 4.58
N HIS A 28 -16.13 9.11 5.25
CA HIS A 28 -15.72 7.85 4.65
C HIS A 28 -16.84 7.11 3.87
N GLN A 29 -18.09 7.57 3.99
CA GLN A 29 -19.25 7.02 3.25
C GLN A 29 -19.60 7.85 2.01
N LYS A 30 -18.87 8.95 1.74
CA LYS A 30 -19.17 9.91 0.68
C LYS A 30 -18.36 9.69 -0.61
N PHE A 31 -17.52 8.67 -0.64
CA PHE A 31 -16.69 8.30 -1.80
C PHE A 31 -16.54 6.77 -1.87
N LYS A 32 -16.22 6.24 -3.06
CA LYS A 32 -15.84 4.82 -3.21
C LYS A 32 -14.42 4.60 -2.71
N SER A 33 -14.10 3.39 -2.24
CA SER A 33 -12.74 3.11 -1.77
C SER A 33 -12.21 1.77 -2.25
N ILE A 34 -10.88 1.66 -2.30
CA ILE A 34 -10.14 0.40 -2.46
C ILE A 34 -9.21 0.28 -1.27
N HIS A 35 -9.28 -0.83 -0.55
CA HIS A 35 -8.60 -0.98 0.74
C HIS A 35 -7.43 -1.95 0.62
N ILE A 36 -6.23 -1.52 1.00
CA ILE A 36 -4.99 -2.25 0.75
C ILE A 36 -4.27 -2.56 2.06
N ALA A 37 -4.07 -3.84 2.32
CA ALA A 37 -3.27 -4.39 3.40
C ALA A 37 -2.13 -5.26 2.89
N GLY A 38 -1.35 -5.81 3.82
CA GLY A 38 -0.19 -6.66 3.53
C GLY A 38 1.07 -6.25 4.27
N THR A 39 2.14 -6.99 4.06
CA THR A 39 3.41 -6.80 4.77
C THR A 39 4.27 -5.82 3.98
N ASN A 40 4.67 -6.22 2.77
CA ASN A 40 5.45 -5.41 1.85
C ASN A 40 4.65 -5.09 0.59
N GLY A 41 5.02 -4.02 -0.13
CA GLY A 41 4.37 -3.68 -1.41
C GLY A 41 3.09 -2.83 -1.32
N LYS A 42 2.44 -2.72 -0.14
CA LYS A 42 1.23 -1.89 0.08
C LYS A 42 1.31 -0.50 -0.55
N GLY A 43 2.31 0.31 -0.17
CA GLY A 43 2.50 1.64 -0.75
C GLY A 43 2.76 1.62 -2.27
N SER A 44 3.56 0.67 -2.78
CA SER A 44 3.79 0.56 -4.23
C SER A 44 2.49 0.27 -4.98
N VAL A 45 1.70 -0.70 -4.51
CA VAL A 45 0.40 -1.06 -5.09
C VAL A 45 -0.58 0.10 -4.99
N SER A 46 -0.63 0.78 -3.83
CA SER A 46 -1.51 1.94 -3.63
C SER A 46 -1.21 3.08 -4.60
N HIS A 47 0.06 3.40 -4.79
CA HIS A 47 0.50 4.44 -5.71
C HIS A 47 0.33 4.03 -7.18
N MET A 48 0.62 2.78 -7.56
CA MET A 48 0.37 2.28 -8.92
C MET A 48 -1.12 2.36 -9.27
N LEU A 49 -2.00 1.92 -8.35
CA LEU A 49 -3.44 1.93 -8.58
C LEU A 49 -4.01 3.35 -8.64
N ALA A 50 -3.53 4.25 -7.78
CA ALA A 50 -3.87 5.67 -7.84
C ALA A 50 -3.42 6.31 -9.15
N ALA A 51 -2.22 5.96 -9.65
CA ALA A 51 -1.72 6.42 -10.95
C ALA A 51 -2.61 5.94 -12.11
N ILE A 52 -3.05 4.69 -12.08
CA ILE A 52 -3.90 4.10 -13.12
C ILE A 52 -5.27 4.78 -13.14
N LEU A 53 -5.91 4.92 -11.98
CA LEU A 53 -7.26 5.50 -11.89
C LEU A 53 -7.27 6.99 -12.26
N GLN A 54 -6.26 7.78 -11.84
CA GLN A 54 -6.19 9.17 -12.30
C GLN A 54 -5.90 9.28 -13.81
N THR A 55 -5.10 8.38 -14.37
CA THR A 55 -4.82 8.34 -15.81
C THR A 55 -6.08 7.95 -16.59
N ALA A 56 -6.92 7.09 -16.02
CA ALA A 56 -8.23 6.73 -16.55
C ALA A 56 -9.30 7.84 -16.39
N GLY A 57 -8.95 8.98 -15.79
CA GLY A 57 -9.82 10.16 -15.68
C GLY A 57 -10.60 10.28 -14.37
N TYR A 58 -10.41 9.38 -13.42
CA TYR A 58 -11.08 9.44 -12.11
C TYR A 58 -10.38 10.43 -11.16
N LYS A 59 -11.13 11.27 -10.46
CA LYS A 59 -10.61 12.06 -9.34
C LYS A 59 -10.27 11.11 -8.19
N THR A 60 -8.99 10.89 -7.98
CA THR A 60 -8.47 9.80 -7.15
C THR A 60 -7.81 10.34 -5.89
N GLY A 61 -8.36 9.98 -4.74
CA GLY A 61 -7.72 10.15 -3.43
C GLY A 61 -6.71 9.03 -3.17
N LEU A 62 -5.63 9.34 -2.46
CA LEU A 62 -4.62 8.38 -2.03
C LEU A 62 -4.22 8.66 -0.58
N TYR A 63 -4.41 7.65 0.28
CA TYR A 63 -3.95 7.65 1.66
C TYR A 63 -2.88 6.58 1.85
N THR A 64 -1.67 7.00 2.25
CA THR A 64 -0.52 6.10 2.47
C THR A 64 0.23 6.39 3.76
N SER A 65 0.99 5.39 4.22
CA SER A 65 1.82 5.55 5.41
C SER A 65 3.05 4.63 5.44
N PRO A 66 4.14 5.01 6.14
CA PRO A 66 4.43 6.36 6.64
C PRO A 66 4.78 7.35 5.51
N HIS A 67 5.04 8.62 5.86
CA HIS A 67 5.69 9.57 4.95
C HIS A 67 7.22 9.47 5.07
N LEU A 68 7.95 9.93 4.04
CA LEU A 68 9.40 10.01 4.02
C LEU A 68 9.91 11.30 4.67
N LYS A 69 9.32 12.44 4.32
CA LYS A 69 9.81 13.75 4.77
C LYS A 69 8.69 14.67 5.24
N ASP A 70 7.66 14.82 4.42
CA ASP A 70 6.55 15.76 4.66
C ASP A 70 5.29 14.99 5.06
N PHE A 71 4.65 15.40 6.15
CA PHE A 71 3.40 14.79 6.63
C PHE A 71 2.33 14.70 5.53
N ARG A 72 2.25 15.71 4.67
CA ARG A 72 1.24 15.82 3.62
C ARG A 72 1.39 14.76 2.54
N GLU A 73 2.53 14.07 2.46
CA GLU A 73 2.73 12.94 1.54
C GLU A 73 1.71 11.83 1.77
N ARG A 74 1.16 11.73 3.00
CA ARG A 74 0.16 10.74 3.39
C ARG A 74 -1.21 10.93 2.72
N ILE A 75 -1.55 12.15 2.27
CA ILE A 75 -2.89 12.47 1.78
C ILE A 75 -2.74 13.22 0.46
N ARG A 76 -3.20 12.58 -0.62
CA ARG A 76 -3.11 13.16 -1.97
C ARG A 76 -4.43 13.07 -2.72
N VAL A 77 -4.68 14.03 -3.59
CA VAL A 77 -5.75 13.99 -4.60
C VAL A 77 -5.12 14.26 -5.97
N ASN A 78 -5.26 13.32 -6.91
CA ASN A 78 -4.60 13.34 -8.22
C ASN A 78 -3.09 13.68 -8.11
N GLY A 79 -2.41 12.98 -7.20
CA GLY A 79 -0.98 13.14 -6.93
C GLY A 79 -0.57 14.37 -6.12
N LYS A 80 -1.44 15.38 -6.01
CA LYS A 80 -1.17 16.61 -5.23
C LYS A 80 -1.39 16.36 -3.75
N MET A 81 -0.42 16.73 -2.93
CA MET A 81 -0.54 16.66 -1.48
C MET A 81 -1.62 17.62 -0.97
N ILE A 82 -2.31 17.24 0.11
CA ILE A 82 -3.15 18.16 0.90
C ILE A 82 -2.35 19.43 1.22
N SER A 83 -3.00 20.61 1.24
CA SER A 83 -2.30 21.87 1.52
C SER A 83 -1.96 22.01 3.01
N GLU A 84 -0.95 22.83 3.35
CA GLU A 84 -0.65 23.15 4.75
C GLU A 84 -1.83 23.83 5.44
N ALA A 85 -2.54 24.70 4.72
CA ALA A 85 -3.75 25.37 5.22
C ALA A 85 -4.85 24.36 5.55
N ASP A 86 -5.14 23.40 4.66
CA ASP A 86 -6.16 22.38 4.92
C ASP A 86 -5.80 21.49 6.11
N VAL A 87 -4.51 21.20 6.33
CA VAL A 87 -4.05 20.46 7.52
C VAL A 87 -4.32 21.28 8.79
N ILE A 88 -3.96 22.56 8.79
CA ILE A 88 -4.18 23.47 9.93
C ILE A 88 -5.68 23.59 10.20
N ASP A 89 -6.46 23.96 9.19
CA ASP A 89 -7.91 24.15 9.28
C ASP A 89 -8.61 22.89 9.83
N PHE A 90 -8.22 21.70 9.34
CA PHE A 90 -8.77 20.45 9.85
C PHE A 90 -8.43 20.24 11.33
N THR A 91 -7.16 20.43 11.72
CA THR A 91 -6.74 20.23 13.11
C THR A 91 -7.41 21.21 14.07
N GLU A 92 -7.66 22.44 13.64
CA GLU A 92 -8.41 23.43 14.42
C GLU A 92 -9.88 23.04 14.53
N MET A 93 -10.50 22.61 13.43
CA MET A 93 -11.89 22.17 13.36
C MET A 93 -12.20 21.02 14.33
N ILE A 94 -11.29 20.03 14.44
CA ILE A 94 -11.51 18.84 15.31
C ILE A 94 -10.91 18.97 16.71
N LYS A 95 -10.41 20.15 17.11
CA LYS A 95 -9.68 20.32 18.37
C LYS A 95 -10.49 19.86 19.58
N SER A 96 -11.77 20.22 19.63
CA SER A 96 -12.66 19.85 20.75
C SER A 96 -12.88 18.32 20.82
N GLN A 97 -12.90 17.66 19.68
CA GLN A 97 -13.05 16.22 19.54
C GLN A 97 -11.76 15.50 19.94
N ILE A 98 -10.59 16.06 19.62
CA ILE A 98 -9.30 15.53 20.10
C ILE A 98 -9.26 15.54 21.63
N GLU A 99 -9.68 16.64 22.27
CA GLU A 99 -9.72 16.76 23.73
C GLU A 99 -10.72 15.76 24.37
N LYS A 100 -11.88 15.56 23.73
CA LYS A 100 -12.93 14.66 24.24
C LYS A 100 -12.63 13.18 24.02
N ILE A 101 -12.21 12.79 22.82
CA ILE A 101 -12.05 11.39 22.39
C ILE A 101 -10.65 10.89 22.76
N SER A 102 -9.65 11.77 22.86
CA SER A 102 -8.24 11.42 22.99
C SER A 102 -7.79 10.38 21.94
N PRO A 103 -7.98 10.67 20.64
CA PRO A 103 -7.59 9.78 19.55
C PRO A 103 -6.07 9.74 19.39
N SER A 104 -5.56 8.65 18.82
CA SER A 104 -4.16 8.55 18.42
C SER A 104 -3.84 9.47 17.23
N PHE A 105 -2.55 9.72 17.00
CA PHE A 105 -2.10 10.44 15.80
C PHE A 105 -2.60 9.78 14.51
N PHE A 106 -2.62 8.45 14.46
CA PHE A 106 -3.04 7.72 13.27
C PHE A 106 -4.55 7.87 13.03
N GLU A 107 -5.36 7.77 14.09
CA GLU A 107 -6.82 7.95 14.01
C GLU A 107 -7.19 9.35 13.51
N VAL A 108 -6.51 10.40 14.01
CA VAL A 108 -6.68 11.78 13.52
C VAL A 108 -6.30 11.91 12.06
N THR A 109 -5.20 11.28 11.66
CA THR A 109 -4.69 11.36 10.28
C THR A 109 -5.63 10.66 9.29
N VAL A 110 -6.21 9.52 9.67
CA VAL A 110 -7.23 8.82 8.87
C VAL A 110 -8.50 9.66 8.74
N ALA A 111 -8.99 10.23 9.84
CA ALA A 111 -10.14 11.13 9.81
C ALA A 111 -9.91 12.35 8.91
N MET A 112 -8.70 12.92 8.93
CA MET A 112 -8.27 14.01 8.05
C MET A 112 -8.31 13.60 6.58
N ALA A 113 -7.77 12.43 6.25
CA ALA A 113 -7.77 11.91 4.87
C ALA A 113 -9.20 11.73 4.36
N PHE A 114 -10.07 11.09 5.13
CA PHE A 114 -11.47 10.89 4.75
C PHE A 114 -12.22 12.22 4.59
N HIS A 115 -12.05 13.15 5.53
CA HIS A 115 -12.65 14.47 5.43
C HIS A 115 -12.17 15.21 4.17
N HIS A 116 -10.87 15.19 3.89
CA HIS A 116 -10.30 15.83 2.71
C HIS A 116 -10.81 15.21 1.41
N PHE A 117 -10.90 13.89 1.32
CA PHE A 117 -11.44 13.19 0.14
C PHE A 117 -12.93 13.46 -0.09
N ALA A 118 -13.72 13.54 0.98
CA ALA A 118 -15.13 13.92 0.88
C ALA A 118 -15.29 15.40 0.47
N LYS A 119 -14.49 16.31 1.04
CA LYS A 119 -14.46 17.73 0.66
C LYS A 119 -14.06 17.93 -0.80
N GLU A 120 -13.11 17.13 -1.27
CA GLU A 120 -12.65 17.14 -2.66
C GLU A 120 -13.58 16.35 -3.61
N GLU A 121 -14.64 15.71 -3.13
CA GLU A 121 -15.57 14.94 -3.97
C GLU A 121 -14.83 13.93 -4.88
N VAL A 122 -13.88 13.18 -4.31
CA VAL A 122 -13.15 12.17 -5.09
C VAL A 122 -14.09 11.05 -5.55
N ASP A 123 -13.89 10.57 -6.78
CA ASP A 123 -14.63 9.42 -7.30
C ASP A 123 -14.28 8.13 -6.53
N VAL A 124 -12.99 8.00 -6.19
CA VAL A 124 -12.44 6.86 -5.47
C VAL A 124 -11.23 7.24 -4.63
N ALA A 125 -11.10 6.62 -3.47
CA ALA A 125 -9.91 6.74 -2.62
C ALA A 125 -9.20 5.40 -2.45
N ILE A 126 -7.89 5.40 -2.68
CA ILE A 126 -7.01 4.26 -2.39
C ILE A 126 -6.51 4.40 -0.96
N ILE A 127 -6.87 3.45 -0.10
CA ILE A 127 -6.62 3.53 1.34
C ILE A 127 -5.66 2.41 1.74
N GLU A 128 -4.43 2.77 2.12
CA GLU A 128 -3.46 1.84 2.70
C GLU A 128 -3.68 1.70 4.22
N THR A 129 -3.72 0.47 4.73
CA THR A 129 -3.68 0.19 6.18
C THR A 129 -2.33 0.59 6.77
N GLY A 130 -2.32 1.23 7.93
CA GLY A 130 -1.09 1.52 8.67
C GLY A 130 -0.46 0.28 9.28
N LEU A 131 -1.27 -0.56 9.94
CA LEU A 131 -0.81 -1.76 10.61
C LEU A 131 -1.89 -2.83 10.66
N GLY A 132 -1.53 -4.08 10.34
CA GLY A 132 -2.47 -5.21 10.38
C GLY A 132 -3.57 -5.04 9.33
N GLY A 133 -4.81 -4.87 9.79
CA GLY A 133 -6.00 -4.64 8.96
C GLY A 133 -7.28 -4.59 9.79
N ARG A 134 -7.54 -5.63 10.59
CA ARG A 134 -8.78 -5.83 11.37
C ARG A 134 -9.12 -4.65 12.28
N LEU A 135 -8.14 -4.16 13.03
CA LEU A 135 -8.27 -3.05 13.98
C LEU A 135 -7.54 -1.78 13.51
N ASP A 136 -7.15 -1.73 12.23
CA ASP A 136 -6.57 -0.53 11.67
C ASP A 136 -7.64 0.57 11.54
N SER A 137 -7.30 1.82 11.89
CA SER A 137 -8.25 2.94 11.82
C SER A 137 -8.89 3.11 10.43
N THR A 138 -8.21 2.67 9.36
CA THR A 138 -8.78 2.71 8.00
C THR A 138 -9.94 1.72 7.82
N ASN A 139 -10.09 0.70 8.67
CA ASN A 139 -11.04 -0.41 8.49
C ASN A 139 -12.51 -0.08 8.81
N VAL A 140 -12.84 1.20 8.96
CA VAL A 140 -14.23 1.69 9.05
C VAL A 140 -14.90 1.81 7.67
N ILE A 141 -14.14 1.67 6.58
CA ILE A 141 -14.67 1.76 5.20
C ILE A 141 -15.34 0.47 4.72
N LYS A 142 -16.23 0.59 3.73
CA LYS A 142 -16.71 -0.52 2.91
C LYS A 142 -16.20 -0.29 1.47
N PRO A 143 -15.11 -0.98 1.05
CA PRO A 143 -14.50 -0.74 -0.25
C PRO A 143 -15.25 -1.46 -1.37
N GLU A 144 -14.97 -1.07 -2.61
CA GLU A 144 -15.36 -1.79 -3.84
C GLU A 144 -14.48 -3.03 -4.04
N LEU A 145 -13.24 -2.99 -3.55
CA LEU A 145 -12.23 -4.04 -3.67
C LEU A 145 -11.28 -4.00 -2.47
N SER A 146 -10.98 -5.16 -1.88
CA SER A 146 -9.93 -5.32 -0.88
C SER A 146 -8.71 -6.01 -1.49
N ILE A 147 -7.49 -5.57 -1.14
CA ILE A 147 -6.25 -6.13 -1.65
C ILE A 147 -5.33 -6.44 -0.47
N ILE A 148 -4.80 -7.65 -0.40
CA ILE A 148 -3.78 -8.06 0.56
C ILE A 148 -2.55 -8.49 -0.24
N THR A 149 -1.50 -7.67 -0.22
CA THR A 149 -0.31 -7.88 -1.07
C THR A 149 0.42 -9.19 -0.77
N ASN A 150 1.04 -9.30 0.40
CA ASN A 150 1.66 -10.55 0.89
C ASN A 150 1.72 -10.60 2.41
N ILE A 151 2.05 -11.78 2.93
CA ILE A 151 2.26 -12.06 4.35
C ILE A 151 3.72 -12.40 4.60
N GLY A 152 4.32 -11.66 5.52
CA GLY A 152 5.69 -11.87 5.97
C GLY A 152 5.78 -11.52 7.45
N MET A 153 6.94 -11.82 8.04
CA MET A 153 7.17 -11.55 9.46
C MET A 153 7.45 -10.05 9.65
N ASP A 154 6.45 -9.34 10.17
CA ASP A 154 6.59 -7.93 10.53
C ASP A 154 5.67 -7.55 11.68
N HIS A 155 6.10 -6.58 12.49
CA HIS A 155 5.37 -6.08 13.65
C HIS A 155 4.88 -7.20 14.61
N MET A 156 5.73 -8.20 14.85
CA MET A 156 5.36 -9.40 15.63
C MET A 156 4.84 -9.09 17.03
N ASN A 157 5.37 -8.03 17.66
CA ASN A 157 4.93 -7.55 18.96
C ASN A 157 3.47 -7.09 19.00
N MET A 158 2.86 -6.84 17.84
CA MET A 158 1.50 -6.29 17.70
C MET A 158 0.55 -7.21 16.95
N LEU A 159 1.04 -7.90 15.91
CA LEU A 159 0.23 -8.74 15.02
C LEU A 159 0.33 -10.24 15.31
N GLY A 160 1.30 -10.65 16.13
CA GLY A 160 1.57 -12.05 16.47
C GLY A 160 2.91 -12.54 15.91
N ASP A 161 3.33 -13.67 16.43
CA ASP A 161 4.63 -14.33 16.21
C ASP A 161 4.59 -15.43 15.14
N THR A 162 3.48 -15.58 14.42
CA THR A 162 3.34 -16.54 13.31
C THR A 162 2.68 -15.90 12.09
N LEU A 163 2.95 -16.45 10.90
CA LEU A 163 2.37 -15.95 9.64
C LEU A 163 0.83 -16.01 9.66
N GLU A 164 0.25 -17.05 10.27
CA GLU A 164 -1.19 -17.23 10.38
C GLU A 164 -1.84 -16.14 11.24
N LYS A 165 -1.23 -15.77 12.38
CA LYS A 165 -1.73 -14.68 13.23
C LYS A 165 -1.71 -13.34 12.47
N ILE A 166 -0.61 -13.08 11.76
CA ILE A 166 -0.45 -11.89 10.92
C ILE A 166 -1.49 -11.88 9.77
N ALA A 167 -1.73 -13.04 9.15
CA ALA A 167 -2.73 -13.22 8.10
C ALA A 167 -4.14 -12.96 8.61
N VAL A 168 -4.51 -13.45 9.80
CA VAL A 168 -5.83 -13.19 10.42
C VAL A 168 -6.06 -11.70 10.64
N GLU A 169 -5.05 -10.98 11.12
CA GLU A 169 -5.16 -9.52 11.28
C GLU A 169 -5.37 -8.81 9.93
N LYS A 170 -4.63 -9.20 8.89
CA LYS A 170 -4.75 -8.60 7.55
C LYS A 170 -6.06 -8.98 6.86
N ALA A 171 -6.53 -10.22 7.02
CA ALA A 171 -7.81 -10.69 6.52
C ALA A 171 -9.02 -9.91 7.08
N GLY A 172 -8.83 -9.15 8.16
CA GLY A 172 -9.86 -8.28 8.72
C GLY A 172 -10.36 -7.15 7.80
N ILE A 173 -9.66 -6.87 6.68
CA ILE A 173 -10.16 -5.94 5.66
C ILE A 173 -11.12 -6.59 4.65
N ILE A 174 -11.30 -7.91 4.70
CA ILE A 174 -12.25 -8.63 3.84
C ILE A 174 -13.68 -8.33 4.33
N LYS A 175 -14.52 -7.77 3.45
CA LYS A 175 -15.88 -7.35 3.76
C LYS A 175 -16.92 -8.22 3.06
N GLU A 176 -18.12 -8.26 3.63
CA GLU A 176 -19.22 -9.09 3.13
C GLU A 176 -19.54 -8.77 1.66
N GLY A 177 -19.46 -9.78 0.80
CA GLY A 177 -19.76 -9.69 -0.64
C GLY A 177 -18.80 -8.81 -1.45
N VAL A 178 -17.74 -8.28 -0.86
CA VAL A 178 -16.74 -7.45 -1.54
C VAL A 178 -15.60 -8.34 -2.06
N PRO A 179 -15.21 -8.24 -3.34
CA PRO A 179 -14.11 -9.04 -3.87
C PRO A 179 -12.79 -8.74 -3.14
N VAL A 180 -11.96 -9.76 -2.97
CA VAL A 180 -10.63 -9.68 -2.39
C VAL A 180 -9.58 -10.29 -3.31
N ILE A 181 -8.45 -9.60 -3.44
CA ILE A 181 -7.25 -10.10 -4.11
C ILE A 181 -6.17 -10.36 -3.07
N ILE A 182 -5.59 -11.55 -3.10
CA ILE A 182 -4.34 -11.86 -2.41
C ILE A 182 -3.22 -11.82 -3.46
N GLY A 183 -2.18 -11.02 -3.24
CA GLY A 183 -1.14 -10.79 -4.25
C GLY A 183 -0.29 -12.03 -4.54
N GLU A 184 0.02 -12.80 -3.51
CA GLU A 184 0.84 -14.02 -3.59
C GLU A 184 0.10 -15.22 -2.96
N LEU A 185 0.06 -16.36 -3.65
CA LEU A 185 -0.34 -17.63 -3.06
C LEU A 185 0.78 -18.12 -2.13
N GLN A 186 0.48 -18.18 -0.85
CA GLN A 186 1.38 -18.65 0.20
C GLN A 186 0.70 -19.81 0.93
N PRO A 187 1.13 -21.08 0.71
CA PRO A 187 0.46 -22.25 1.25
C PRO A 187 0.24 -22.20 2.78
N GLU A 188 1.16 -21.56 3.51
CA GLU A 188 1.13 -21.43 4.97
C GLU A 188 -0.06 -20.60 5.49
N VAL A 189 -0.57 -19.67 4.68
CA VAL A 189 -1.63 -18.72 5.09
C VAL A 189 -2.84 -18.73 4.16
N GLN A 190 -2.82 -19.52 3.09
CA GLN A 190 -3.88 -19.64 2.10
C GLN A 190 -5.25 -19.89 2.76
N GLN A 191 -5.32 -20.88 3.65
CA GLN A 191 -6.59 -21.28 4.27
C GLN A 191 -7.24 -20.15 5.08
N VAL A 192 -6.42 -19.28 5.70
CA VAL A 192 -6.94 -18.13 6.47
C VAL A 192 -7.75 -17.19 5.58
N PHE A 193 -7.26 -16.93 4.37
CA PHE A 193 -7.94 -16.06 3.42
C PHE A 193 -9.16 -16.73 2.80
N GLU A 194 -9.06 -18.00 2.43
CA GLU A 194 -10.18 -18.76 1.87
C GLU A 194 -11.34 -18.90 2.87
N ASP A 195 -11.05 -19.25 4.13
CA ASP A 195 -12.06 -19.38 5.18
C ASP A 195 -12.73 -18.03 5.48
N THR A 196 -11.93 -16.96 5.56
CA THR A 196 -12.44 -15.60 5.80
C THR A 196 -13.32 -15.15 4.62
N ALA A 197 -12.85 -15.36 3.39
CA ALA A 197 -13.59 -15.01 2.19
C ALA A 197 -14.89 -15.80 2.07
N ALA A 198 -14.86 -17.11 2.32
CA ALA A 198 -16.05 -17.97 2.34
C ALA A 198 -17.06 -17.50 3.39
N THR A 199 -16.59 -17.19 4.61
CA THR A 199 -17.44 -16.66 5.69
C THR A 199 -18.09 -15.34 5.31
N LYS A 200 -17.35 -14.47 4.61
CA LYS A 200 -17.82 -13.17 4.13
C LYS A 200 -18.52 -13.21 2.78
N LYS A 201 -18.64 -14.39 2.17
CA LYS A 201 -19.11 -14.57 0.78
C LYS A 201 -18.42 -13.62 -0.20
N ALA A 202 -17.14 -13.34 0.06
CA ALA A 202 -16.30 -12.48 -0.73
C ALA A 202 -15.66 -13.30 -1.86
N PRO A 203 -15.82 -12.91 -3.13
CA PRO A 203 -15.05 -13.53 -4.22
C PRO A 203 -13.55 -13.34 -3.96
N ILE A 204 -12.79 -14.43 -3.91
CA ILE A 204 -11.34 -14.41 -3.68
C ILE A 204 -10.59 -14.76 -4.95
N SER A 205 -9.45 -14.10 -5.17
CA SER A 205 -8.50 -14.43 -6.23
C SER A 205 -7.06 -14.30 -5.72
N PHE A 206 -6.17 -15.16 -6.21
CA PHE A 206 -4.72 -15.06 -5.98
C PHE A 206 -4.05 -14.54 -7.25
N ALA A 207 -3.46 -13.34 -7.20
CA ALA A 207 -2.92 -12.69 -8.39
C ALA A 207 -1.79 -13.50 -9.05
N SER A 208 -0.98 -14.18 -8.25
CA SER A 208 0.09 -15.09 -8.71
C SER A 208 -0.42 -16.35 -9.43
N GLU A 209 -1.70 -16.70 -9.28
CA GLU A 209 -2.33 -17.79 -10.04
C GLU A 209 -2.97 -17.29 -11.34
N GLN A 210 -3.37 -16.02 -11.40
CA GLN A 210 -4.02 -15.45 -12.59
C GLN A 210 -3.02 -15.06 -13.69
N ARG A 211 -1.78 -14.76 -13.30
CA ARG A 211 -0.73 -14.28 -14.20
C ARG A 211 0.65 -14.70 -13.69
N LYS A 212 1.60 -14.83 -14.61
CA LYS A 212 3.01 -15.07 -14.30
C LYS A 212 3.92 -14.10 -15.03
N VAL A 213 5.08 -13.82 -14.44
CA VAL A 213 6.16 -13.09 -15.10
C VAL A 213 6.95 -14.08 -15.95
N LEU A 214 7.11 -13.78 -17.24
CA LEU A 214 7.91 -14.59 -18.16
C LEU A 214 9.38 -14.18 -18.11
N GLN A 215 9.62 -12.87 -18.17
CA GLN A 215 10.95 -12.28 -18.14
C GLN A 215 10.87 -10.82 -17.74
N TYR A 216 12.00 -10.27 -17.30
CA TYR A 216 12.16 -8.86 -17.01
C TYR A 216 13.55 -8.40 -17.42
N LYS A 217 13.68 -7.10 -17.66
CA LYS A 217 14.96 -6.44 -17.90
C LYS A 217 14.89 -4.98 -17.45
N TRP A 218 16.05 -4.41 -17.17
CA TRP A 218 16.18 -2.97 -16.99
C TRP A 218 16.52 -2.30 -18.31
N ASP A 219 15.72 -1.31 -18.70
CA ASP A 219 16.06 -0.37 -19.77
C ASP A 219 16.28 0.99 -19.12
N LYS A 220 17.56 1.37 -18.99
CA LYS A 220 17.99 2.53 -18.19
C LYS A 220 17.47 2.42 -16.75
N ASN A 221 16.59 3.32 -16.35
CA ASN A 221 16.01 3.40 -15.01
C ASN A 221 14.58 2.83 -14.94
N LEU A 222 14.12 2.18 -16.02
CA LEU A 222 12.80 1.55 -16.08
C LEU A 222 12.95 0.03 -15.98
N LEU A 223 12.02 -0.59 -15.27
CA LEU A 223 11.87 -2.04 -15.23
C LEU A 223 10.82 -2.45 -16.27
N GLN A 224 11.25 -3.18 -17.30
CA GLN A 224 10.38 -3.78 -18.29
C GLN A 224 10.05 -5.22 -17.90
N ILE A 225 8.77 -5.57 -17.87
CA ILE A 225 8.28 -6.87 -17.41
C ILE A 225 7.34 -7.44 -18.47
N GLU A 226 7.61 -8.66 -18.92
CA GLU A 226 6.69 -9.43 -19.75
C GLU A 226 5.87 -10.38 -18.87
N THR A 227 4.55 -10.31 -19.00
CA THR A 227 3.60 -11.14 -18.24
C THR A 227 2.74 -11.97 -19.17
N GLU A 228 2.32 -13.15 -18.71
CA GLU A 228 1.36 -14.02 -19.38
C GLU A 228 0.17 -14.30 -18.44
N ASP A 229 -1.06 -14.14 -18.94
CA ASP A 229 -2.28 -14.49 -18.21
C ASP A 229 -2.72 -15.95 -18.40
N LEU A 230 -3.78 -16.37 -17.71
CA LEU A 230 -4.35 -17.72 -17.84
C LEU A 230 -4.82 -18.07 -19.26
N TYR A 231 -5.06 -17.07 -20.12
CA TYR A 231 -5.49 -17.24 -21.51
C TYR A 231 -4.31 -17.21 -22.49
N ARG A 232 -3.07 -17.17 -21.99
CA ARG A 232 -1.82 -17.06 -22.75
C ARG A 232 -1.66 -15.74 -23.51
N ASN A 233 -2.40 -14.70 -23.12
CA ASN A 233 -2.15 -13.36 -23.63
C ASN A 233 -0.88 -12.82 -22.99
N LYS A 234 0.01 -12.28 -23.82
CA LYS A 234 1.28 -11.73 -23.39
C LYS A 234 1.24 -10.22 -23.49
N ASN A 235 1.64 -9.57 -22.41
CA ASN A 235 1.72 -8.12 -22.32
C ASN A 235 3.08 -7.70 -21.78
N THR A 236 3.57 -6.56 -22.24
CA THR A 236 4.82 -5.96 -21.78
C THR A 236 4.52 -4.64 -21.09
N TRP A 237 5.01 -4.49 -19.87
CA TRP A 237 4.79 -3.32 -19.03
C TRP A 237 6.12 -2.64 -18.73
N GLN A 238 6.12 -1.31 -18.70
CA GLN A 238 7.26 -0.50 -18.27
C GLN A 238 6.91 0.20 -16.96
N LEU A 239 7.74 0.02 -15.95
CA LEU A 239 7.57 0.60 -14.63
C LEU A 239 8.70 1.60 -14.37
N ASP A 240 8.36 2.81 -13.91
CA ASP A 240 9.36 3.76 -13.38
C ASP A 240 9.78 3.46 -11.92
N LEU A 241 9.29 2.36 -11.38
CA LEU A 241 9.69 1.75 -10.12
C LEU A 241 10.58 0.54 -10.42
N PRO A 242 11.91 0.69 -10.39
CA PRO A 242 12.83 -0.29 -10.97
C PRO A 242 13.16 -1.50 -10.09
N GLY A 243 12.69 -1.56 -8.84
CA GLY A 243 13.00 -2.68 -7.94
C GLY A 243 12.37 -3.99 -8.38
N ILE A 244 13.10 -5.11 -8.29
CA ILE A 244 12.65 -6.43 -8.77
C ILE A 244 11.38 -6.92 -8.08
N TYR A 245 11.19 -6.58 -6.80
CA TYR A 245 9.97 -6.89 -6.06
C TYR A 245 8.70 -6.27 -6.67
N GLN A 246 8.85 -5.27 -7.54
CA GLN A 246 7.72 -4.70 -8.28
C GLN A 246 7.14 -5.68 -9.32
N THR A 247 7.88 -6.72 -9.71
CA THR A 247 7.35 -7.80 -10.55
C THR A 247 6.16 -8.51 -9.90
N LYS A 248 6.20 -8.71 -8.57
CA LYS A 248 5.10 -9.29 -7.79
C LYS A 248 3.95 -8.30 -7.61
N ASN A 249 4.26 -7.05 -7.29
CA ASN A 249 3.26 -5.98 -7.16
C ASN A 249 2.52 -5.75 -8.48
N LEU A 250 3.20 -5.89 -9.63
CA LEU A 250 2.58 -5.77 -10.95
C LEU A 250 1.48 -6.81 -11.15
N LEU A 251 1.71 -8.08 -10.79
CA LEU A 251 0.67 -9.11 -10.92
C LEU A 251 -0.58 -8.76 -10.10
N THR A 252 -0.37 -8.24 -8.89
CA THR A 252 -1.46 -7.74 -8.03
C THR A 252 -2.22 -6.58 -8.69
N ILE A 253 -1.51 -5.63 -9.30
CA ILE A 253 -2.10 -4.49 -9.98
C ILE A 253 -2.91 -4.89 -11.21
N LEU A 254 -2.37 -5.79 -12.04
CA LEU A 254 -3.09 -6.27 -13.22
C LEU A 254 -4.37 -7.00 -12.81
N GLU A 255 -4.33 -7.74 -11.70
CA GLU A 255 -5.53 -8.40 -11.18
C GLU A 255 -6.54 -7.40 -10.60
N ALA A 256 -6.06 -6.39 -9.88
CA ALA A 256 -6.92 -5.31 -9.40
C ALA A 256 -7.62 -4.59 -10.56
N CYS A 257 -6.91 -4.31 -11.65
CA CYS A 257 -7.48 -3.69 -12.83
C CYS A 257 -8.55 -4.58 -13.47
N SER A 258 -8.33 -5.89 -13.59
CA SER A 258 -9.34 -6.83 -14.12
C SER A 258 -10.57 -6.92 -13.24
N GLN A 259 -10.42 -7.00 -11.93
CA GLN A 259 -11.56 -7.02 -11.01
C GLN A 259 -12.35 -5.70 -11.06
N LEU A 260 -11.66 -4.55 -11.12
CA LEU A 260 -12.33 -3.26 -11.29
C LEU A 260 -13.06 -3.15 -12.64
N GLN A 261 -12.48 -3.63 -13.74
CA GLN A 261 -13.17 -3.71 -15.02
C GLN A 261 -14.46 -4.55 -14.92
N HIS A 262 -14.42 -5.69 -14.24
CA HIS A 262 -15.62 -6.52 -14.00
C HIS A 262 -16.69 -5.80 -13.16
N LEU A 263 -16.27 -4.92 -12.25
CA LEU A 263 -17.16 -4.04 -11.48
C LEU A 263 -17.65 -2.82 -12.27
N GLY A 264 -17.28 -2.69 -13.55
CA GLY A 264 -17.76 -1.63 -14.45
C GLY A 264 -16.87 -0.39 -14.52
N TRP A 265 -15.64 -0.43 -13.99
CA TRP A 265 -14.69 0.67 -14.11
C TRP A 265 -14.05 0.71 -15.51
N ASN A 266 -13.95 1.90 -16.09
CA ASN A 266 -13.37 2.11 -17.41
C ASN A 266 -11.84 2.25 -17.33
N ILE A 267 -11.15 1.11 -17.19
CA ILE A 267 -9.69 1.04 -17.18
C ILE A 267 -9.26 0.32 -18.47
N THR A 268 -8.41 0.92 -19.28
CA THR A 268 -7.89 0.29 -20.52
C THR A 268 -6.44 -0.14 -20.30
N GLU A 269 -5.93 -1.06 -21.14
CA GLU A 269 -4.50 -1.41 -21.12
C GLU A 269 -3.61 -0.20 -21.37
N GLN A 270 -4.07 0.76 -22.19
CA GLN A 270 -3.37 2.03 -22.40
C GLN A 270 -3.26 2.83 -21.10
N HIS A 271 -4.36 2.99 -20.33
CA HIS A 271 -4.31 3.66 -19.03
C HIS A 271 -3.31 2.99 -18.08
N ILE A 272 -3.28 1.65 -18.07
CA ILE A 272 -2.36 0.88 -17.22
C ILE A 272 -0.91 1.14 -17.64
N GLY A 273 -0.59 0.96 -18.93
CA GLY A 273 0.77 1.12 -19.45
C GLY A 273 1.30 2.56 -19.28
N GLU A 274 0.47 3.56 -19.61
CA GLU A 274 0.83 4.96 -19.44
C GLU A 274 1.07 5.31 -17.98
N ALA A 275 0.22 4.86 -17.06
CA ALA A 275 0.36 5.17 -15.64
C ALA A 275 1.60 4.52 -15.01
N LEU A 276 1.83 3.22 -15.27
CA LEU A 276 2.92 2.46 -14.68
C LEU A 276 4.31 3.01 -15.08
N SER A 277 4.42 3.59 -16.28
CA SER A 277 5.66 4.19 -16.78
C SER A 277 6.05 5.53 -16.11
N GLN A 278 5.19 6.09 -15.25
CA GLN A 278 5.40 7.40 -14.62
C GLN A 278 4.73 7.53 -13.24
N VAL A 279 4.64 6.45 -12.46
CA VAL A 279 4.02 6.42 -11.12
C VAL A 279 4.64 7.46 -10.19
N LYS A 280 5.98 7.61 -10.22
CA LYS A 280 6.69 8.57 -9.36
C LYS A 280 6.27 10.00 -9.67
N LYS A 281 6.20 10.35 -10.96
CA LYS A 281 5.75 11.67 -11.41
C LYS A 281 4.27 11.91 -11.06
N LEU A 282 3.45 10.90 -11.24
CA LEU A 282 2.00 10.96 -11.08
C LEU A 282 1.55 11.01 -9.61
N THR A 283 2.33 10.45 -8.68
CA THR A 283 1.90 10.27 -7.28
C THR A 283 2.91 10.75 -6.24
N GLY A 284 4.14 11.05 -6.64
CA GLY A 284 5.22 11.42 -5.73
C GLY A 284 5.76 10.25 -4.90
N LEU A 285 5.64 9.00 -5.36
CA LEU A 285 6.27 7.86 -4.68
C LEU A 285 7.79 7.92 -4.81
N HIS A 286 8.48 7.79 -3.69
CA HIS A 286 9.94 7.77 -3.59
C HIS A 286 10.41 6.60 -2.70
N GLY A 287 11.71 6.29 -2.75
CA GLY A 287 12.36 5.27 -1.91
C GLY A 287 11.99 3.83 -2.26
N ARG A 288 11.83 3.50 -3.54
CA ARG A 288 11.65 2.12 -4.04
C ARG A 288 12.71 1.84 -5.10
N TRP A 289 13.87 1.33 -4.69
CA TRP A 289 15.08 1.22 -5.50
C TRP A 289 15.31 2.49 -6.35
N GLU A 290 15.26 3.64 -5.70
CA GLU A 290 15.26 4.93 -6.37
C GLU A 290 16.68 5.35 -6.75
N ILE A 291 16.97 5.30 -8.05
CA ILE A 291 18.23 5.77 -8.61
C ILE A 291 18.24 7.31 -8.64
N ILE A 292 19.11 7.92 -7.84
CA ILE A 292 19.28 9.38 -7.77
C ILE A 292 20.55 9.88 -8.49
N HIS A 293 21.47 8.97 -8.82
CA HIS A 293 22.70 9.27 -9.56
C HIS A 293 23.21 8.01 -10.27
N ASN A 294 23.84 8.14 -11.45
CA ASN A 294 24.25 6.99 -12.28
C ASN A 294 25.76 6.69 -12.24
N SER A 295 26.62 7.63 -11.89
CA SER A 295 28.08 7.43 -11.92
C SER A 295 28.83 8.31 -10.89
N PRO A 296 29.01 7.85 -9.63
CA PRO A 296 28.69 6.50 -9.15
C PRO A 296 27.18 6.26 -9.07
N LEU A 297 26.74 5.00 -9.21
CA LEU A 297 25.34 4.65 -9.01
C LEU A 297 24.97 4.89 -7.53
N ILE A 298 23.95 5.71 -7.29
CA ILE A 298 23.42 5.98 -5.95
C ILE A 298 21.94 5.63 -5.94
N VAL A 299 21.56 4.72 -5.05
CA VAL A 299 20.20 4.18 -4.91
C VAL A 299 19.69 4.42 -3.50
N LEU A 300 18.42 4.82 -3.38
CA LEU A 300 17.70 4.93 -2.10
C LEU A 300 16.59 3.87 -2.03
N ASP A 301 16.49 3.14 -0.93
CA ASP A 301 15.42 2.16 -0.69
C ASP A 301 14.97 2.21 0.78
N VAL A 302 13.70 1.88 1.04
CA VAL A 302 13.07 1.91 2.37
C VAL A 302 12.93 0.53 3.01
N ALA A 303 13.52 -0.51 2.42
CA ALA A 303 13.57 -1.84 3.01
C ALA A 303 14.06 -1.75 4.47
N HIS A 304 13.24 -2.22 5.40
CA HIS A 304 13.45 -2.04 6.83
C HIS A 304 13.01 -3.24 7.68
N ASN A 305 12.53 -4.31 7.04
CA ASN A 305 12.25 -5.60 7.67
C ASN A 305 13.02 -6.70 6.92
N VAL A 306 13.14 -7.87 7.54
CA VAL A 306 13.93 -8.99 7.02
C VAL A 306 13.55 -9.35 5.58
N ASP A 307 12.24 -9.43 5.28
CA ASP A 307 11.77 -9.79 3.95
C ASP A 307 12.06 -8.71 2.89
N GLY A 308 11.96 -7.43 3.25
CA GLY A 308 12.35 -6.32 2.38
C GLY A 308 13.85 -6.31 2.11
N ILE A 309 14.68 -6.60 3.12
CA ILE A 309 16.13 -6.68 2.95
C ILE A 309 16.52 -7.87 2.07
N LYS A 310 15.83 -9.03 2.16
CA LYS A 310 16.04 -10.14 1.21
C LYS A 310 15.82 -9.69 -0.24
N GLN A 311 14.74 -8.95 -0.51
CA GLN A 311 14.46 -8.42 -1.84
C GLN A 311 15.51 -7.39 -2.29
N LEU A 312 15.99 -6.56 -1.37
CA LEU A 312 17.07 -5.60 -1.62
C LEU A 312 18.37 -6.32 -2.00
N THR A 313 18.78 -7.35 -1.25
CA THR A 313 19.98 -8.14 -1.53
C THR A 313 19.90 -8.79 -2.89
N GLN A 314 18.78 -9.42 -3.25
CA GLN A 314 18.59 -10.01 -4.58
C GLN A 314 18.78 -8.97 -5.70
N GLN A 315 18.27 -7.75 -5.50
CA GLN A 315 18.45 -6.67 -6.46
C GLN A 315 19.92 -6.19 -6.52
N ILE A 316 20.62 -6.12 -5.39
CA ILE A 316 22.05 -5.78 -5.33
C ILE A 316 22.89 -6.82 -6.09
N GLU A 317 22.65 -8.11 -5.89
CA GLU A 317 23.35 -9.22 -6.57
C GLU A 317 23.19 -9.14 -8.10
N MET A 318 22.02 -8.71 -8.57
CA MET A 318 21.75 -8.51 -10.00
C MET A 318 22.31 -7.20 -10.56
N THR A 319 22.75 -6.27 -9.71
CA THR A 319 23.22 -4.93 -10.11
C THR A 319 24.74 -4.92 -10.23
N PRO A 320 25.32 -4.77 -11.44
CA PRO A 320 26.78 -4.83 -11.59
C PRO A 320 27.50 -3.71 -10.81
N HIS A 321 28.51 -4.09 -10.02
CA HIS A 321 29.34 -3.16 -9.26
C HIS A 321 30.77 -3.72 -9.07
N GLN A 322 31.77 -2.84 -9.00
CA GLN A 322 33.14 -3.22 -8.61
C GLN A 322 33.37 -3.03 -7.11
N GLN A 323 32.78 -1.97 -6.55
CA GLN A 323 32.85 -1.65 -5.13
C GLN A 323 31.45 -1.26 -4.66
N LEU A 324 30.97 -1.93 -3.62
CA LEU A 324 29.67 -1.68 -3.01
C LEU A 324 29.86 -0.92 -1.70
N HIS A 325 29.10 0.15 -1.53
CA HIS A 325 28.99 0.87 -0.26
C HIS A 325 27.54 0.83 0.20
N ILE A 326 27.31 0.29 1.40
CA ILE A 326 25.98 0.21 2.01
C ILE A 326 25.94 1.18 3.19
N VAL A 327 24.99 2.10 3.17
CA VAL A 327 24.64 2.97 4.30
C VAL A 327 23.27 2.53 4.80
N LEU A 328 23.25 1.84 5.93
CA LEU A 328 22.03 1.26 6.52
C LEU A 328 21.62 2.02 7.79
N GLY A 329 20.34 2.35 7.88
CA GLY A 329 19.70 2.82 9.12
C GLY A 329 18.44 2.00 9.39
N MET A 330 18.35 1.41 10.59
CA MET A 330 17.18 0.64 11.03
C MET A 330 16.71 1.12 12.40
N VAL A 331 15.40 1.05 12.62
CA VAL A 331 14.78 1.33 13.92
C VAL A 331 14.99 0.15 14.87
N LYS A 332 15.08 0.43 16.18
CA LYS A 332 15.48 -0.54 17.21
C LYS A 332 14.52 -1.73 17.36
N ASP A 333 13.26 -1.59 16.95
CA ASP A 333 12.20 -2.59 17.08
C ASP A 333 12.17 -3.62 15.94
N LYS A 334 13.09 -3.52 14.97
CA LYS A 334 13.26 -4.49 13.88
C LYS A 334 14.38 -5.48 14.19
N ASP A 335 14.34 -6.63 13.52
CA ASP A 335 15.38 -7.67 13.66
C ASP A 335 16.64 -7.27 12.86
N VAL A 336 17.46 -6.43 13.48
CA VAL A 336 18.67 -5.87 12.87
C VAL A 336 19.71 -6.96 12.59
N ASP A 337 19.85 -7.93 13.49
CA ASP A 337 20.86 -8.98 13.36
C ASP A 337 20.55 -9.90 12.17
N GLU A 338 19.28 -10.30 12.00
CA GLU A 338 18.88 -11.08 10.83
C GLU A 338 18.98 -10.27 9.53
N ALA A 339 18.64 -8.97 9.56
CA ALA A 339 18.79 -8.12 8.39
C ALA A 339 20.25 -7.96 7.94
N LEU A 340 21.19 -7.79 8.89
CA LEU A 340 22.62 -7.64 8.58
C LEU A 340 23.23 -8.90 7.96
N LYS A 341 22.78 -10.10 8.39
CA LYS A 341 23.24 -11.38 7.84
C LYS A 341 22.89 -11.57 6.36
N LEU A 342 21.91 -10.82 5.86
CA LEU A 342 21.45 -10.91 4.47
C LEU A 342 22.21 -9.99 3.52
N LEU A 343 23.00 -9.03 4.03
CA LEU A 343 23.76 -8.12 3.18
C LEU A 343 25.07 -8.78 2.71
N PRO A 344 25.52 -8.50 1.46
CA PRO A 344 26.69 -9.13 0.84
C PRO A 344 28.03 -8.67 1.41
#